data_AF-A0A3Q1AY70-F1
#
_entry.id   AF-A0A3Q1AY70-F1
#
_cell.length_a   1.000
_cell.length_b   1.000
_cell.length_c   1.000
_cell.angle_alpha   90.00
_cell.angle_beta   90.00
_cell.angle_gamma   90.00
#
_symmetry.space_group_name_H-M   'P 1'
#
loop_
_entity.id
_entity.type
_entity.pdbx_description
1 polymer ?
#
loop_
_entity_poly.entity_id
_entity_poly.type
_entity_poly.pdbx_seq_one_letter_code
_entity_poly.pdbx_strand_id
1 'polypeptide(L)'
;HTRTCSMALFQVNWHDRQPNNRKNEDIGSISYGGTWYDGFGRTSHPFYCKQTNLSSLLSETDRLLAQTEIQNRNITERVWMGLHFLGDRWMWVNGDPLEYEAWSHQGGQDHQCPIRRRCGALTKDGLWENWDCQDKLNFFYFK
;
A
#
# COMPACT_ATOMS: atom_id res chain seq x y z
N HIS A 1 -1.61 -26.22 2.77
CA HIS A 1 -1.96 -25.26 3.84
C HIS A 1 -1.66 -23.85 3.36
N THR A 2 -2.67 -23.13 2.87
CA THR A 2 -2.57 -21.70 2.58
C THR A 2 -2.50 -20.96 3.91
N ARG A 3 -1.37 -20.30 4.18
CA ARG A 3 -1.23 -19.44 5.34
C ARG A 3 -2.02 -18.15 5.04
N THR A 4 -3.20 -18.01 5.60
CA THR A 4 -3.88 -16.71 5.68
C THR A 4 -3.05 -15.82 6.62
N CYS A 5 -2.61 -14.67 6.14
CA CYS A 5 -1.92 -13.71 6.98
C CYS A 5 -2.98 -13.04 7.85
N SER A 6 -2.81 -13.04 9.17
CA SER A 6 -3.79 -12.37 10.03
C SER A 6 -3.71 -10.85 9.81
N MET A 7 -4.86 -10.30 9.41
CA MET A 7 -5.03 -8.88 9.17
C MET A 7 -5.10 -8.14 10.50
N ALA A 8 -4.33 -7.05 10.61
CA ALA A 8 -4.62 -5.98 11.55
C ALA A 8 -4.63 -4.69 10.73
N LEU A 9 -5.77 -4.00 10.71
CA LEU A 9 -5.81 -2.60 10.32
C LEU A 9 -5.05 -1.83 11.40
N PHE A 10 -4.02 -1.07 11.01
CA PHE A 10 -3.18 -0.33 11.97
C PHE A 10 -3.93 0.79 12.70
N GLN A 11 -5.08 1.21 12.16
CA GLN A 11 -5.97 2.16 12.78
C GLN A 11 -7.41 1.76 12.47
N VAL A 12 -8.24 1.74 13.51
CA VAL A 12 -9.69 1.51 13.39
C VAL A 12 -10.42 2.65 14.10
N ASN A 13 -11.42 3.22 13.45
CA ASN A 13 -12.26 4.27 14.04
C ASN A 13 -13.74 3.94 13.87
N TRP A 14 -14.11 2.68 14.11
CA TRP A 14 -15.50 2.25 14.06
C TRP A 14 -16.35 3.04 15.04
N HIS A 15 -17.53 3.46 14.58
CA HIS A 15 -18.56 3.96 15.50
C HIS A 15 -18.98 2.85 16.47
N ASP A 16 -19.52 3.23 17.62
CA ASP A 16 -20.05 2.30 18.61
C ASP A 16 -20.91 1.21 17.94
N ARG A 17 -20.51 -0.05 18.20
CA ARG A 17 -21.14 -1.29 17.70
C ARG A 17 -20.99 -1.54 16.19
N GLN A 18 -19.98 -0.95 15.54
CA GLN A 18 -19.60 -1.23 14.16
C GLN A 18 -18.27 -2.01 14.10
N PRO A 19 -17.99 -2.77 13.00
CA PRO A 19 -18.92 -3.15 11.93
C PRO A 19 -19.93 -4.18 12.44
N ASN A 20 -21.19 -4.09 12.01
CA ASN A 20 -22.28 -4.92 12.53
C ASN A 20 -22.83 -5.96 11.53
N ASN A 21 -22.50 -5.81 10.26
CA ASN A 21 -22.88 -6.65 9.13
C ASN A 21 -24.37 -7.05 9.09
N ARG A 22 -25.29 -6.15 9.45
CA ARG A 22 -26.72 -6.48 9.62
C ARG A 22 -27.41 -6.89 8.33
N LYS A 23 -26.89 -6.48 7.17
CA LYS A 23 -27.50 -6.71 5.85
C LYS A 23 -26.50 -7.09 4.76
N ASN A 24 -25.45 -7.83 5.11
CA ASN A 24 -24.34 -8.10 4.19
C ASN A 24 -23.70 -6.79 3.71
N GLU A 25 -23.30 -5.98 4.69
CA GLU A 25 -22.74 -4.64 4.51
C GLU A 25 -21.24 -4.75 4.28
N ASP A 26 -20.84 -4.68 3.00
CA ASP A 26 -19.47 -5.00 2.58
C ASP A 26 -18.60 -3.77 2.27
N ILE A 27 -19.11 -2.55 2.51
CA ILE A 27 -18.36 -1.30 2.28
C ILE A 27 -18.16 -0.50 3.57
N GLY A 28 -17.03 0.19 3.70
CA GLY A 28 -16.80 1.16 4.78
C GLY A 28 -17.21 2.57 4.37
N SER A 29 -17.88 3.29 5.27
CA SER A 29 -18.26 4.70 5.11
C SER A 29 -17.78 5.53 6.29
N ILE A 30 -17.36 6.77 6.04
CA ILE A 30 -16.94 7.72 7.07
C ILE A 30 -18.03 8.76 7.30
N SER A 31 -18.40 8.96 8.56
CA SER A 31 -19.35 10.01 8.94
C SER A 31 -18.66 11.38 8.99
N TYR A 32 -19.46 12.45 9.01
CA TYR A 32 -18.94 13.81 9.24
C TYR A 32 -18.19 13.95 10.58
N GLY A 33 -18.47 13.10 11.56
CA GLY A 33 -17.75 13.04 12.84
C GLY A 33 -16.45 12.23 12.81
N GLY A 34 -16.09 11.67 11.65
CA GLY A 34 -14.85 10.92 11.43
C GLY A 34 -14.91 9.43 11.79
N THR A 35 -15.98 8.96 12.45
CA THR A 35 -16.18 7.54 12.77
C THR A 35 -16.69 6.75 11.56
N TRP A 36 -16.43 5.44 11.56
CA TRP A 36 -16.71 4.53 10.45
C TRP A 36 -17.94 3.67 10.69
N TYR A 37 -18.65 3.34 9.61
CA TYR A 37 -19.79 2.42 9.58
C TYR A 37 -19.61 1.46 8.42
N ASP A 38 -19.98 0.20 8.58
CA ASP A 38 -20.20 -0.67 7.43
C ASP A 38 -21.55 -0.33 6.78
N GLY A 39 -21.62 -0.46 5.46
CA GLY A 39 -22.79 -0.08 4.68
C GLY A 39 -22.97 -0.97 3.44
N PHE A 40 -24.05 -0.71 2.72
CA PHE A 40 -24.45 -1.51 1.57
C PHE A 40 -23.77 -1.04 0.27
N GLY A 41 -23.06 -1.92 -0.42
CA GLY A 41 -22.27 -1.56 -1.62
C GLY A 41 -23.07 -1.11 -2.84
N ARG A 42 -24.41 -1.32 -2.87
CA ARG A 42 -25.26 -0.95 -4.03
C ARG A 42 -25.94 0.42 -3.90
N THR A 43 -25.72 1.13 -2.81
CA THR A 43 -26.28 2.47 -2.59
C THR A 43 -25.28 3.54 -3.01
N SER A 44 -25.74 4.51 -3.80
CA SER A 44 -24.93 5.67 -4.20
C SER A 44 -24.65 6.55 -2.99
N HIS A 45 -23.37 6.77 -2.70
CA HIS A 45 -22.90 7.63 -1.62
C HIS A 45 -21.89 8.64 -2.18
N PRO A 46 -21.84 9.87 -1.64
CA PRO A 46 -20.70 10.74 -1.83
C PRO A 46 -19.43 10.00 -1.40
N PHE A 47 -18.39 10.06 -2.22
CA PHE A 47 -17.11 9.44 -1.94
C PHE A 47 -15.99 10.47 -1.94
N TYR A 48 -14.98 10.24 -1.13
CA TYR A 48 -13.77 11.05 -1.08
C TYR A 48 -12.63 10.27 -1.73
N CYS A 49 -12.07 10.82 -2.81
CA CYS A 49 -10.85 10.30 -3.41
C CYS A 49 -9.65 11.04 -2.84
N LYS A 50 -8.74 10.31 -2.19
CA LYS A 50 -7.40 10.81 -1.91
C LYS A 50 -6.50 10.44 -3.06
N GLN A 51 -6.16 11.40 -3.92
CA GLN A 51 -5.15 11.16 -4.93
C GLN A 51 -3.78 11.10 -4.26
N THR A 52 -3.10 9.98 -4.39
CA THR A 52 -1.71 9.84 -3.98
C THR A 52 -0.85 9.97 -5.23
N ASN A 53 0.25 10.71 -5.13
CA ASN A 53 1.20 10.83 -6.24
C ASN A 53 2.23 9.68 -6.26
N LEU A 54 2.08 8.67 -5.39
CA LEU A 54 3.05 7.57 -5.30
C LEU A 54 3.05 6.73 -6.59
N SER A 55 4.25 6.47 -7.10
CA SER A 55 4.42 5.76 -8.37
C SER A 55 4.27 4.25 -8.23
N SER A 56 3.61 3.67 -9.22
CA SER A 56 3.67 2.25 -9.55
C SER A 56 4.87 1.99 -10.48
N LEU A 57 5.46 0.80 -10.38
CA LEU A 57 6.52 0.35 -11.28
C LEU A 57 6.02 -0.92 -11.96
N LEU A 58 5.56 -0.80 -13.20
CA LEU A 58 4.83 -1.86 -13.90
C LEU A 58 5.73 -2.69 -14.83
N SER A 59 6.98 -2.26 -14.98
CA SER A 59 7.93 -2.89 -15.88
C SER A 59 9.38 -2.68 -15.43
N GLU A 60 10.29 -3.45 -16.04
CA GLU A 60 11.73 -3.24 -15.92
C GLU A 60 12.14 -1.83 -16.35
N THR A 61 11.50 -1.28 -17.39
CA THR A 61 11.76 0.08 -17.86
C THR A 61 11.42 1.11 -16.79
N ASP A 62 10.27 1.00 -16.14
CA ASP A 62 9.86 1.91 -15.07
C ASP A 62 10.84 1.84 -13.89
N ARG A 63 11.29 0.62 -13.55
CA ARG A 63 12.30 0.40 -12.50
C ARG A 63 13.62 1.09 -12.84
N LEU A 64 14.10 0.94 -14.07
CA LEU A 64 15.36 1.55 -14.53
C LEU A 64 15.26 3.09 -14.59
N LEU A 65 14.12 3.64 -15.03
CA LEU A 65 13.87 5.08 -14.99
C LEU A 65 13.87 5.61 -13.56
N ALA A 66 13.17 4.92 -12.66
CA ALA A 66 13.15 5.28 -11.24
C ALA A 66 14.54 5.21 -10.61
N GLN A 67 15.31 4.17 -10.92
CA GLN A 67 16.69 4.03 -10.46
C GLN A 67 17.59 5.16 -10.97
N THR A 68 17.49 5.51 -12.25
CA THR A 68 18.26 6.59 -12.87
C THR A 68 17.96 7.92 -12.19
N GLU A 69 16.69 8.19 -11.91
CA GLU A 69 16.27 9.42 -11.24
C GLU A 69 16.75 9.47 -9.77
N ILE A 70 16.74 8.33 -9.07
CA ILE A 70 17.32 8.21 -7.73
C ILE A 70 18.80 8.56 -7.73
N GLN A 71 19.54 8.01 -8.70
CA GLN A 71 20.97 8.27 -8.89
C GLN A 71 21.24 9.75 -9.24
N ASN A 72 20.48 10.32 -10.18
CA ASN A 72 20.63 11.72 -10.60
C ASN A 72 20.43 12.72 -9.45
N ARG A 73 19.54 12.39 -8.50
CA ARG A 73 19.27 13.21 -7.31
C ARG A 73 20.22 12.92 -6.14
N ASN A 74 21.19 12.03 -6.32
CA ASN A 74 22.13 11.59 -5.27
C ASN A 74 21.41 11.09 -3.99
N ILE A 75 20.26 10.43 -4.15
CA ILE A 75 19.54 9.87 -3.01
C ILE A 75 20.25 8.59 -2.58
N THR A 76 20.76 8.59 -1.35
CA THR A 76 21.48 7.46 -0.77
C THR A 76 20.59 6.54 0.06
N GLU A 77 19.43 7.06 0.48
CA GLU A 77 18.42 6.35 1.27
C GLU A 77 17.36 5.68 0.39
N ARG A 78 16.43 4.95 1.03
CA ARG A 78 15.27 4.36 0.37
C ARG A 78 14.24 5.42 0.01
N VAL A 79 13.44 5.10 -0.99
CA VAL A 79 12.36 5.96 -1.49
C VAL A 79 11.04 5.22 -1.39
N TRP A 80 10.00 5.89 -0.92
CA TRP A 80 8.66 5.32 -0.92
C TRP A 80 8.12 5.12 -2.34
N MET A 81 7.50 3.97 -2.56
CA MET A 81 6.74 3.68 -3.76
C MET A 81 5.27 3.42 -3.41
N GLY A 82 4.39 3.37 -4.41
CA GLY A 82 2.96 3.18 -4.19
C GLY A 82 2.54 1.78 -3.75
N LEU A 83 3.44 0.96 -3.24
CA LEU A 83 3.20 -0.46 -2.98
C LEU A 83 2.81 -0.68 -1.51
N HIS A 84 1.70 -1.38 -1.25
CA HIS A 84 1.24 -1.67 0.11
C HIS A 84 0.70 -3.09 0.24
N PHE A 85 1.01 -3.76 1.35
CA PHE A 85 0.48 -5.08 1.67
C PHE A 85 -0.88 -4.94 2.39
N LEU A 86 -1.96 -5.33 1.72
CA LEU A 86 -3.34 -5.26 2.20
C LEU A 86 -4.14 -6.48 1.71
N GLY A 87 -4.95 -7.09 2.57
CA GLY A 87 -5.78 -8.24 2.19
C GLY A 87 -4.96 -9.44 1.70
N ASP A 88 -3.88 -9.75 2.42
CA ASP A 88 -2.97 -10.87 2.15
C ASP A 88 -2.23 -10.81 0.80
N ARG A 89 -2.14 -9.63 0.20
CA ARG A 89 -1.42 -9.40 -1.05
C ARG A 89 -0.79 -8.02 -1.11
N TRP A 90 0.23 -7.86 -1.94
CA TRP A 90 0.75 -6.57 -2.34
C TRP A 90 -0.15 -5.94 -3.40
N MET A 91 -0.40 -4.63 -3.29
CA MET A 91 -1.20 -3.87 -4.23
C MET A 91 -0.62 -2.48 -4.43
N TRP A 92 -0.76 -1.94 -5.65
CA TRP A 92 -0.50 -0.53 -5.89
C TRP A 92 -1.66 0.33 -5.35
N VAL A 93 -1.35 1.39 -4.63
CA VAL A 93 -2.36 2.29 -4.02
C VAL A 93 -3.19 3.06 -5.06
N ASN A 94 -2.67 3.18 -6.29
CA ASN A 94 -3.39 3.80 -7.41
C ASN A 94 -4.31 2.80 -8.16
N GLY A 95 -4.30 1.52 -7.78
CA GLY A 95 -5.12 0.47 -8.38
C GLY A 95 -4.53 -0.20 -9.61
N ASP A 96 -3.30 0.13 -10.00
CA ASP A 96 -2.62 -0.57 -11.10
C ASP A 96 -2.42 -2.06 -10.79
N PRO A 97 -2.37 -2.93 -11.81
CA PRO A 97 -2.12 -4.34 -11.60
C PRO A 97 -0.66 -4.57 -11.19
N LEU A 98 -0.44 -5.51 -10.27
CA LEU A 98 0.90 -5.92 -9.85
C LEU A 98 1.37 -7.09 -10.74
N GLU A 99 1.91 -6.78 -11.92
CA GLU A 99 2.36 -7.78 -12.92
C GLU A 99 3.89 -7.94 -12.96
N TYR A 100 4.60 -6.99 -12.36
CA TYR A 100 6.06 -6.95 -12.31
C TYR A 100 6.51 -6.79 -10.86
N GLU A 101 7.57 -7.48 -10.47
CA GLU A 101 8.12 -7.44 -9.11
C GLU A 101 9.65 -7.53 -9.17
N ALA A 102 10.35 -6.72 -8.37
CA ALA A 102 11.81 -6.66 -8.35
C ALA A 102 12.37 -6.64 -6.92
N TRP A 103 11.88 -7.56 -6.08
CA TRP A 103 12.30 -7.69 -4.68
C TRP A 103 13.80 -7.96 -4.53
N SER A 104 14.44 -7.29 -3.55
CA SER A 104 15.84 -7.54 -3.21
C SER A 104 16.01 -8.91 -2.54
N HIS A 105 17.11 -9.60 -2.82
CA HIS A 105 17.46 -10.86 -2.14
C HIS A 105 17.67 -10.67 -0.62
N GLN A 106 18.02 -9.46 -0.19
CA GLN A 106 18.23 -9.10 1.22
C GLN A 106 16.93 -8.79 1.98
N GLY A 107 15.85 -8.47 1.26
CA GLY A 107 14.51 -8.23 1.82
C GLY A 107 13.86 -9.47 2.45
N GLY A 108 14.50 -10.65 2.31
CA GLY A 108 14.13 -11.87 3.02
C GLY A 108 12.74 -12.39 2.68
N GLN A 109 12.44 -13.60 3.12
CA GLN A 109 11.13 -14.24 2.98
C GLN A 109 9.98 -13.49 3.71
N ASP A 110 10.27 -12.37 4.40
CA ASP A 110 9.32 -11.61 5.22
C ASP A 110 8.30 -10.83 4.37
N HIS A 111 8.63 -10.48 3.13
CA HIS A 111 7.68 -9.80 2.23
C HIS A 111 6.54 -10.71 1.74
N GLN A 112 6.65 -12.05 1.85
CA GLN A 112 5.57 -12.96 1.42
C GLN A 112 4.37 -12.90 2.36
N CYS A 113 4.59 -12.62 3.65
CA CYS A 113 3.52 -12.49 4.65
C CYS A 113 3.96 -11.54 5.79
N PRO A 114 4.12 -10.23 5.50
CA PRO A 114 4.68 -9.29 6.45
C PRO A 114 3.70 -9.01 7.60
N ILE A 115 4.09 -9.40 8.82
CA ILE A 115 3.37 -9.00 10.03
C ILE A 115 3.54 -7.49 10.27
N ARG A 116 4.76 -6.99 10.06
CA ARG A 116 5.16 -5.57 10.08
C ARG A 116 5.78 -5.20 8.74
N ARG A 117 6.13 -3.92 8.55
CA ARG A 117 6.76 -3.43 7.32
C ARG A 117 5.93 -3.70 6.07
N ARG A 118 4.71 -3.14 6.04
CA ARG A 118 3.70 -3.39 5.02
C ARG A 118 3.69 -2.38 3.87
N CYS A 119 4.69 -1.50 3.80
CA CYS A 119 4.86 -0.54 2.71
C CYS A 119 6.09 -0.94 1.88
N GLY A 120 6.01 -0.79 0.55
CA GLY A 120 7.14 -1.03 -0.33
C GLY A 120 8.00 0.21 -0.48
N ALA A 121 9.31 0.02 -0.52
CA ALA A 121 10.28 1.06 -0.78
C ALA A 121 11.29 0.60 -1.84
N LEU A 122 11.76 1.55 -2.64
CA LEU A 122 12.78 1.36 -3.66
C LEU A 122 14.15 1.69 -3.07
N THR A 123 15.10 0.80 -3.25
CA THR A 123 16.51 1.00 -2.89
C THR A 123 17.24 1.80 -3.97
N LYS A 124 18.44 2.32 -3.66
CA LYS A 124 19.33 2.98 -4.62
C LYS A 124 19.72 2.11 -5.83
N ASP A 125 19.68 0.78 -5.65
CA ASP A 125 19.99 -0.20 -6.70
C ASP A 125 18.74 -0.53 -7.55
N GLY A 126 17.62 0.15 -7.28
CA GLY A 126 16.35 -0.05 -7.98
C GLY A 126 15.64 -1.34 -7.60
N LEU A 127 16.00 -1.99 -6.48
CA LEU A 127 15.32 -3.19 -5.98
C LEU A 127 14.31 -2.83 -4.89
N TRP A 128 13.27 -3.64 -4.75
CA TRP A 128 12.15 -3.41 -3.83
C TRP A 128 12.42 -4.04 -2.48
N GLU A 129 12.01 -3.36 -1.41
CA GLU A 129 12.06 -3.86 -0.04
C GLU A 129 10.77 -3.50 0.71
N ASN A 130 10.39 -4.33 1.68
CA ASN A 130 9.29 -4.03 2.57
C ASN A 130 9.79 -3.24 3.78
N TRP A 131 9.09 -2.16 4.13
CA TRP A 131 9.52 -1.20 5.14
C TRP A 131 8.35 -0.71 6.00
N ASP A 132 8.67 -0.17 7.19
CA ASP A 132 7.65 0.31 8.12
C ASP A 132 6.99 1.58 7.58
N CYS A 133 5.67 1.52 7.39
CA CYS A 133 4.89 2.63 6.83
C CYS A 133 4.99 3.92 7.65
N GLN A 134 5.40 3.85 8.92
CA GLN A 134 5.57 5.00 9.80
C GLN A 134 6.96 5.64 9.69
N ASP A 135 7.89 5.01 8.99
CA ASP A 135 9.23 5.55 8.82
C ASP A 135 9.27 6.72 7.84
N LYS A 136 10.18 7.66 8.13
CA LYS A 136 10.39 8.84 7.31
C LYS A 136 11.40 8.51 6.22
N LEU A 137 10.90 8.13 5.05
CA LEU A 137 11.70 8.01 3.84
C LEU A 137 11.33 9.12 2.86
N ASN A 138 12.20 9.33 1.87
CA ASN A 138 11.94 10.29 0.82
C ASN A 138 10.79 9.83 -0.07
N PHE A 139 10.02 10.78 -0.58
CA PHE A 139 9.02 10.53 -1.61
C PHE A 139 9.52 11.07 -2.94
N PHE A 140 9.51 10.24 -3.97
CA PHE A 140 9.73 10.70 -5.33
C PHE A 140 8.60 10.21 -6.23
N TYR A 141 8.33 11.04 -7.23
CA TYR A 141 7.28 10.79 -8.20
C TYR A 141 7.97 10.52 -9.53
N PHE A 142 7.84 9.29 -9.99
CA PHE A 142 8.21 8.85 -11.32
C PHE A 142 6.94 8.84 -12.19
N LYS A 143 7.06 9.37 -13.40
CA LYS A 143 6.06 9.31 -14.48
C LYS A 143 6.78 9.14 -15.80
#